data_AF-A0A135VUI1-F1
#
_entry.id   AF-A0A135VUI1-F1
#
_cell.length_a   1.000
_cell.length_b   1.000
_cell.length_c   1.000
_cell.angle_alpha   90.00
_cell.angle_beta   90.00
_cell.angle_gamma   90.00
#
_symmetry.space_group_name_H-M   'P 1'
#
loop_
_entity.id
_entity.type
_entity.pdbx_description
1 polymer ?
#
loop_
_entity_poly.entity_id
_entity_poly.type
_entity_poly.pdbx_seq_one_letter_code
_entity_poly.pdbx_strand_id
1 'polypeptide(L)'
;MENEPRVLVLICAVQRMEILYKTLSSMMEHCLWRSECEAIVTVDPIGHESDKPEKVVKLVEQFLPVLGSREALKPHFGMAFYSLWQMAMTYPEYDYVFMLEDDWEMVYDIDIRDMVKILEEEPDLALLRLPQFKADEDKMKNWDKFFPWNGKYFECPDELRQGVGFCGHPSLIKFEYVANCAPHIIPEVNPEKQFHGGNEPLLEEVMKWRYGVFSQPNHPNYIRDLGREWMVKNKFRKSGSKAFFTEWEKEE
;
A
#
# COMPACT_ATOMS: atom_id res chain seq x y z
N MET A 1 -28.28 -6.71 -10.85
CA MET A 1 -26.81 -6.73 -10.93
C MET A 1 -26.38 -5.74 -9.88
N GLU A 2 -25.90 -6.23 -8.74
CA GLU A 2 -25.17 -5.37 -7.81
C GLU A 2 -23.97 -4.81 -8.58
N ASN A 3 -23.74 -3.50 -8.52
CA ASN A 3 -22.60 -2.89 -9.19
C ASN A 3 -21.34 -3.52 -8.59
N GLU A 4 -20.47 -4.07 -9.43
CA GLU A 4 -19.17 -4.55 -8.94
C GLU A 4 -18.40 -3.39 -8.31
N PRO A 5 -17.73 -3.61 -7.17
CA PRO A 5 -17.01 -2.54 -6.49
C PRO A 5 -15.84 -2.08 -7.36
N ARG A 6 -15.82 -0.78 -7.68
CA ARG A 6 -14.73 -0.16 -8.43
C ARG A 6 -13.58 0.15 -7.47
N VAL A 7 -12.40 -0.36 -7.81
CA VAL A 7 -11.19 -0.18 -7.00
C VAL A 7 -10.14 0.58 -7.81
N LEU A 8 -9.71 1.73 -7.29
CA LEU A 8 -8.59 2.48 -7.87
C LEU A 8 -7.27 1.96 -7.29
N VAL A 9 -6.35 1.50 -8.12
CA VAL A 9 -5.04 1.02 -7.70
C VAL A 9 -4.06 2.19 -7.63
N LEU A 10 -3.49 2.41 -6.46
CA LEU A 10 -2.53 3.48 -6.17
C LEU A 10 -1.14 2.88 -6.17
N ILE A 11 -0.37 3.11 -7.24
CA ILE A 11 0.96 2.52 -7.40
C ILE A 11 2.03 3.56 -7.09
N CYS A 12 2.81 3.32 -6.04
CA CYS A 12 4.03 4.05 -5.76
C CYS A 12 5.21 3.23 -6.27
N ALA A 13 5.78 3.62 -7.42
CA ALA A 13 6.83 2.87 -8.09
C ALA A 13 8.17 3.59 -8.09
N VAL A 14 9.24 2.82 -8.20
CA VAL A 14 10.58 3.30 -8.55
C VAL A 14 11.03 2.65 -9.87
N GLN A 15 12.19 3.04 -10.40
CA GLN A 15 12.76 2.55 -11.65
C GLN A 15 13.37 1.13 -11.52
N ARG A 16 12.54 0.13 -11.22
CA ARG A 16 12.93 -1.29 -11.10
C ARG A 16 11.94 -2.22 -11.83
N MET A 17 11.96 -2.19 -13.17
CA MET A 17 10.94 -2.85 -13.99
C MET A 17 10.80 -4.36 -13.71
N GLU A 18 11.90 -5.07 -13.42
CA GLU A 18 11.85 -6.52 -13.09
C GLU A 18 10.97 -6.79 -11.87
N ILE A 19 11.14 -5.99 -10.81
CA ILE A 19 10.43 -6.15 -9.56
C ILE A 19 8.97 -5.69 -9.71
N LEU A 20 8.76 -4.55 -10.38
CA LEU A 20 7.40 -4.07 -10.67
C LEU A 20 6.61 -5.06 -11.53
N TYR A 21 7.22 -5.67 -12.55
CA TYR A 21 6.54 -6.70 -13.35
C TYR A 21 6.09 -7.87 -12.48
N LYS A 22 6.97 -8.35 -11.59
CA LYS A 22 6.65 -9.46 -10.69
C LYS A 22 5.53 -9.10 -9.70
N THR A 23 5.56 -7.89 -9.17
CA THR A 23 4.51 -7.33 -8.31
C THR A 23 3.17 -7.29 -9.05
N LEU A 24 3.10 -6.63 -10.22
CA LEU A 24 1.86 -6.50 -10.99
C LEU A 24 1.33 -7.85 -11.47
N SER A 25 2.20 -8.70 -12.04
CA SER A 25 1.79 -10.03 -12.53
C SER A 25 1.18 -10.88 -11.41
N SER A 26 1.81 -10.94 -10.24
CA SER A 26 1.28 -11.73 -9.13
C SER A 26 0.02 -11.12 -8.52
N MET A 27 -0.08 -9.80 -8.40
CA MET A 27 -1.30 -9.13 -7.92
C MET A 27 -2.48 -9.35 -8.87
N MET A 28 -2.24 -9.25 -10.18
CA MET A 28 -3.29 -9.49 -11.18
C MET A 28 -3.71 -10.95 -11.21
N GLU A 29 -2.80 -11.91 -11.04
CA GLU A 29 -3.11 -13.34 -11.05
C GLU A 29 -3.86 -13.80 -9.79
N HIS A 30 -3.43 -13.32 -8.61
CA HIS A 30 -3.84 -13.91 -7.33
C HIS A 30 -4.79 -13.03 -6.49
N CYS A 31 -5.06 -11.78 -6.88
CA CYS A 31 -5.86 -10.85 -6.06
C CYS A 31 -6.89 -10.06 -6.88
N LEU A 32 -6.47 -9.46 -8.00
CA LEU A 32 -7.27 -8.50 -8.78
C LEU A 32 -7.94 -9.10 -10.03
N TRP A 33 -7.76 -10.39 -10.28
CA TRP A 33 -8.20 -11.10 -11.51
C TRP A 33 -9.71 -11.05 -11.82
N ARG A 34 -10.57 -10.70 -10.85
CA ARG A 34 -12.04 -10.55 -11.02
C ARG A 34 -12.55 -9.14 -10.76
N SER A 35 -11.67 -8.15 -10.69
CA SER A 35 -12.06 -6.78 -10.37
C SER A 35 -11.77 -5.87 -11.55
N GLU A 36 -12.75 -5.02 -11.86
CA GLU A 36 -12.54 -3.89 -12.73
C GLU A 36 -11.73 -2.84 -11.97
N CYS A 37 -10.43 -2.81 -12.27
CA CYS A 37 -9.47 -1.92 -11.63
C CYS A 37 -8.87 -0.97 -12.66
N GLU A 38 -8.63 0.26 -12.24
CA GLU A 38 -7.92 1.28 -12.98
C GLU A 38 -6.79 1.78 -12.06
N ALA A 39 -5.72 2.35 -12.61
CA ALA A 39 -4.53 2.69 -11.85
C ALA A 39 -4.17 4.18 -11.95
N ILE A 40 -3.60 4.70 -10.88
CA ILE A 40 -2.78 5.90 -10.89
C ILE A 40 -1.38 5.57 -10.38
N VAL A 41 -0.39 6.23 -10.95
CA VAL A 41 1.02 5.86 -10.73
C VAL A 41 1.86 7.07 -10.39
N THR A 42 2.65 6.99 -9.33
CA THR A 42 3.79 7.89 -9.13
C THR A 42 5.08 7.11 -9.38
N VAL A 43 6.02 7.75 -10.08
CA VAL A 43 7.33 7.16 -10.37
C VAL A 43 8.43 8.02 -9.76
N ASP A 44 9.08 7.50 -8.74
CA ASP A 44 10.27 8.08 -8.13
C ASP A 44 11.50 7.73 -8.99
N PRO A 45 12.41 8.69 -9.27
CA PRO A 45 13.52 8.49 -10.20
C PRO A 45 14.67 7.61 -9.66
N ILE A 46 14.48 6.91 -8.54
CA ILE A 46 15.44 5.93 -8.01
C ILE A 46 15.37 4.61 -8.77
N GLY A 47 16.52 4.00 -9.05
CA GLY A 47 16.62 2.64 -9.54
C GLY A 47 17.62 2.49 -10.67
N HIS A 48 17.30 1.69 -11.68
CA HIS A 48 18.11 1.53 -12.87
C HIS A 48 17.86 2.67 -13.86
N GLU A 49 18.90 3.39 -14.28
CA GLU A 49 18.79 4.50 -15.26
C GLU A 49 18.17 4.06 -16.60
N SER A 50 18.26 2.77 -16.95
CA SER A 50 17.62 2.18 -18.13
C SER A 50 16.09 2.12 -18.05
N ASP A 51 15.55 2.16 -16.84
CA ASP A 51 14.16 1.90 -16.48
C ASP A 51 13.43 3.24 -16.32
N LYS A 52 13.53 4.06 -17.38
CA LYS A 52 12.97 5.42 -17.40
C LYS A 52 11.49 5.45 -16.97
N PRO A 53 11.00 6.54 -16.36
CA PRO A 53 9.64 6.62 -15.84
C PRO A 53 8.55 6.29 -16.86
N GLU A 54 8.74 6.64 -18.13
CA GLU A 54 7.75 6.32 -19.17
C GLU A 54 7.66 4.81 -19.45
N LYS A 55 8.75 4.06 -19.25
CA LYS A 55 8.72 2.59 -19.35
C LYS A 55 8.02 1.96 -18.15
N VAL A 56 8.20 2.53 -16.96
CA VAL A 56 7.50 2.11 -15.74
C VAL A 56 5.99 2.27 -15.91
N VAL A 57 5.53 3.43 -16.39
CA VAL A 57 4.10 3.65 -16.67
C VAL A 57 3.59 2.70 -17.75
N LYS A 58 4.33 2.53 -18.85
CA LYS A 58 3.96 1.56 -19.91
C LYS A 58 3.89 0.12 -19.45
N LEU A 59 4.65 -0.24 -18.42
CA LEU A 59 4.57 -1.56 -17.82
C LEU A 59 3.24 -1.70 -17.06
N VAL A 60 2.84 -0.70 -16.28
CA VAL A 60 1.54 -0.68 -15.59
C VAL A 60 0.39 -0.77 -16.58
N GLU A 61 0.46 -0.03 -17.70
CA GLU A 61 -0.54 -0.03 -18.76
C GLU A 61 -0.78 -1.41 -19.41
N GLN A 62 0.17 -2.35 -19.28
CA GLN A 62 -0.01 -3.73 -19.76
C GLN A 62 -0.92 -4.56 -18.85
N PHE A 63 -1.09 -4.15 -17.59
CA PHE A 63 -1.88 -4.86 -16.58
C PHE A 63 -3.20 -4.14 -16.26
N LEU A 64 -3.18 -2.81 -16.20
CA LEU A 64 -4.30 -1.98 -15.76
C LEU A 64 -4.40 -0.71 -16.62
N PRO A 65 -5.61 -0.23 -16.96
CA PRO A 65 -5.79 1.12 -17.51
C PRO A 65 -5.21 2.17 -16.57
N VAL A 66 -4.34 3.05 -17.08
CA VAL A 66 -3.75 4.14 -16.27
C VAL A 66 -4.51 5.44 -16.51
N LEU A 67 -5.13 5.97 -15.46
CA LEU A 67 -5.90 7.22 -15.50
C LEU A 67 -5.01 8.46 -15.37
N GLY A 68 -3.89 8.31 -14.66
CA GLY A 68 -2.93 9.39 -14.47
C GLY A 68 -1.61 8.90 -13.93
N SER A 69 -0.54 9.57 -14.33
CA SER A 69 0.81 9.28 -13.84
C SER A 69 1.55 10.56 -13.49
N ARG A 70 2.45 10.49 -12.51
CA ARG A 70 3.36 11.59 -12.18
C ARG A 70 4.78 11.09 -11.96
N GLU A 71 5.72 11.73 -12.64
CA GLU A 71 7.16 11.54 -12.40
C GLU A 71 7.65 12.52 -11.34
N ALA A 72 8.41 12.03 -10.36
CA ALA A 72 9.10 12.89 -9.43
C ALA A 72 10.42 13.39 -10.03
N LEU A 73 10.71 14.68 -9.87
CA LEU A 73 11.96 15.27 -10.38
C LEU A 73 13.20 14.85 -9.57
N LYS A 74 12.98 14.44 -8.33
CA LYS A 74 14.02 14.03 -7.39
C LYS A 74 13.54 12.85 -6.55
N PRO A 75 14.46 11.97 -6.11
CA PRO A 75 14.19 10.95 -5.11
C PRO A 75 13.51 11.53 -3.87
N HIS A 76 12.27 11.13 -3.57
CA HIS A 76 11.58 11.53 -2.34
C HIS A 76 10.30 10.73 -2.10
N PHE A 77 10.37 9.72 -1.23
CA PHE A 77 9.22 8.83 -0.94
C PHE A 77 7.98 9.57 -0.41
N GLY A 78 8.15 10.51 0.52
CA GLY A 78 7.03 11.31 1.06
C GLY A 78 6.27 12.09 -0.01
N MET A 79 6.98 12.78 -0.91
CA MET A 79 6.39 13.50 -2.03
C MET A 79 5.69 12.57 -3.04
N ALA A 80 6.26 11.39 -3.31
CA ALA A 80 5.64 10.40 -4.19
C ALA A 80 4.33 9.87 -3.59
N PHE A 81 4.31 9.53 -2.29
CA PHE A 81 3.12 9.10 -1.56
C PHE A 81 2.06 10.21 -1.50
N TYR A 82 2.46 11.42 -1.11
CA TYR A 82 1.59 12.59 -1.08
C TYR A 82 0.94 12.85 -2.44
N SER A 83 1.74 12.88 -3.50
CA SER A 83 1.24 13.13 -4.85
C SER A 83 0.24 12.08 -5.30
N LEU A 84 0.48 10.81 -4.94
CA LEU A 84 -0.40 9.70 -5.29
C LEU A 84 -1.77 9.84 -4.60
N TRP A 85 -1.79 10.20 -3.31
CA TRP A 85 -3.03 10.42 -2.57
C TRP A 85 -3.78 11.67 -3.04
N GLN A 86 -3.05 12.74 -3.40
CA GLN A 86 -3.66 13.93 -4.02
C GLN A 86 -4.25 13.62 -5.40
N MET A 87 -3.61 12.76 -6.20
CA MET A 87 -4.17 12.28 -7.46
C MET A 87 -5.42 11.43 -7.23
N ALA A 88 -5.45 10.57 -6.21
CA ALA A 88 -6.65 9.79 -5.89
C ALA A 88 -7.87 10.68 -5.64
N MET A 89 -7.67 11.83 -4.96
CA MET A 89 -8.75 12.80 -4.70
C MET A 89 -9.41 13.37 -5.97
N THR A 90 -8.80 13.26 -7.15
CA THR A 90 -9.44 13.69 -8.41
C THR A 90 -10.42 12.67 -8.99
N TYR A 91 -10.55 11.50 -8.35
CA TYR A 91 -11.44 10.40 -8.73
C TYR A 91 -12.42 10.05 -7.59
N PRO A 92 -13.29 10.99 -7.15
CA PRO A 92 -14.21 10.77 -6.03
C PRO A 92 -15.32 9.76 -6.31
N GLU A 93 -15.43 9.24 -7.54
CA GLU A 93 -16.38 8.21 -7.92
C GLU A 93 -16.00 6.79 -7.46
N TYR A 94 -14.84 6.62 -6.83
CA TYR A 94 -14.39 5.34 -6.26
C TYR A 94 -14.71 5.26 -4.77
N ASP A 95 -15.22 4.11 -4.35
CA ASP A 95 -15.46 3.83 -2.92
C ASP A 95 -14.21 3.28 -2.22
N TYR A 96 -13.32 2.65 -2.99
CA TYR A 96 -12.13 1.99 -2.49
C TYR A 96 -10.90 2.29 -3.33
N VAL A 97 -9.77 2.30 -2.63
CA VAL A 97 -8.45 2.33 -3.25
C VAL A 97 -7.62 1.14 -2.80
N PHE A 98 -6.78 0.60 -3.67
CA PHE A 98 -5.81 -0.43 -3.34
C PHE A 98 -4.39 0.15 -3.42
N MET A 99 -3.76 0.37 -2.28
CA MET A 99 -2.39 0.89 -2.21
C MET A 99 -1.40 -0.22 -2.53
N LEU A 100 -0.46 0.03 -3.43
CA LEU A 100 0.53 -0.94 -3.89
C LEU A 100 1.90 -0.27 -4.05
N GLU A 101 2.85 -0.66 -3.20
CA GLU A 101 4.28 -0.42 -3.46
C GLU A 101 4.78 -1.42 -4.51
N ASP A 102 5.81 -1.06 -5.26
CA ASP A 102 6.26 -1.81 -6.44
C ASP A 102 7.06 -3.09 -6.14
N ASP A 103 7.15 -3.54 -4.89
CA ASP A 103 7.98 -4.68 -4.45
C ASP A 103 7.30 -5.71 -3.56
N TRP A 104 6.02 -5.97 -3.82
CA TRP A 104 5.26 -7.01 -3.16
C TRP A 104 4.84 -8.11 -4.13
N GLU A 105 5.19 -9.35 -3.81
CA GLU A 105 4.71 -10.51 -4.54
C GLU A 105 3.53 -11.14 -3.80
N MET A 106 2.42 -11.34 -4.50
CA MET A 106 1.32 -12.15 -4.01
C MET A 106 1.68 -13.64 -4.15
N VAL A 107 1.53 -14.40 -3.07
CA VAL A 107 1.88 -15.84 -3.00
C VAL A 107 0.71 -16.71 -2.53
N TYR A 108 -0.49 -16.14 -2.44
CA TYR A 108 -1.70 -16.81 -2.02
C TYR A 108 -2.91 -16.24 -2.78
N ASP A 109 -3.83 -17.09 -3.21
CA ASP A 109 -5.03 -16.66 -3.93
C ASP A 109 -6.06 -16.05 -2.99
N ILE A 110 -6.49 -14.82 -3.28
CA ILE A 110 -7.64 -14.18 -2.66
C ILE A 110 -8.53 -13.52 -3.73
N ASP A 111 -9.76 -13.21 -3.34
CA ASP A 111 -10.65 -12.37 -4.12
C ASP A 111 -10.79 -11.03 -3.39
N ILE A 112 -10.34 -9.93 -4.00
CA ILE A 112 -10.39 -8.61 -3.33
C ILE A 112 -11.82 -8.18 -2.97
N ARG A 113 -12.84 -8.76 -3.62
CA ARG A 113 -14.26 -8.52 -3.29
C ARG A 113 -14.64 -9.03 -1.90
N ASP A 114 -13.92 -10.03 -1.36
CA ASP A 114 -14.10 -10.47 0.03
C ASP A 114 -13.62 -9.39 1.01
N MET A 115 -12.56 -8.66 0.67
CA MET A 115 -12.09 -7.52 1.46
C MET A 115 -13.08 -6.35 1.40
N VAL A 116 -13.62 -6.07 0.21
CA VAL A 116 -14.67 -5.05 0.01
C VAL A 116 -15.86 -5.35 0.92
N LYS A 117 -16.38 -6.59 0.89
CA LYS A 117 -17.53 -6.99 1.71
C LYS A 117 -17.30 -6.73 3.20
N ILE A 118 -16.11 -7.03 3.72
CA ILE A 118 -15.79 -6.73 5.12
C ILE A 118 -15.79 -5.22 5.38
N LEU A 119 -15.22 -4.41 4.48
CA LEU A 119 -15.21 -2.95 4.63
C LEU A 119 -16.62 -2.34 4.56
N GLU A 120 -17.52 -2.91 3.77
CA GLU A 120 -18.94 -2.52 3.72
C GLU A 120 -19.69 -2.85 5.01
N GLU A 121 -19.43 -4.03 5.59
CA GLU A 121 -20.05 -4.47 6.84
C GLU A 121 -19.51 -3.72 8.07
N GLU A 122 -18.30 -3.15 7.98
CA GLU A 122 -17.59 -2.52 9.10
C GLU A 122 -17.34 -1.03 8.78
N PRO A 123 -18.33 -0.13 9.01
CA PRO A 123 -18.29 1.25 8.53
C PRO A 123 -17.11 2.07 9.06
N ASP A 124 -16.63 1.78 10.27
CA ASP A 124 -15.50 2.45 10.92
C ASP A 124 -14.13 1.77 10.68
N LEU A 125 -14.08 0.67 9.90
CA LEU A 125 -12.82 0.05 9.46
C LEU A 125 -12.27 0.81 8.26
N ALA A 126 -11.10 1.44 8.39
CA ALA A 126 -10.47 2.22 7.32
C ALA A 126 -9.87 1.34 6.23
N LEU A 127 -9.20 0.25 6.63
CA LEU A 127 -8.44 -0.58 5.71
C LEU A 127 -8.32 -2.03 6.18
N LEU A 128 -8.06 -2.87 5.18
CA LEU A 128 -7.61 -4.24 5.33
C LEU A 128 -6.28 -4.38 4.58
N ARG A 129 -5.21 -4.65 5.34
CA ARG A 129 -3.89 -4.94 4.74
C ARG A 129 -3.73 -6.42 4.43
N LEU A 130 -2.88 -6.76 3.48
CA LEU A 130 -2.48 -8.14 3.20
C LEU A 130 -1.36 -8.61 4.15
N PRO A 131 -1.40 -9.88 4.59
CA PRO A 131 -0.49 -10.41 5.60
C PRO A 131 0.88 -10.79 5.05
N GLN A 132 1.95 -10.17 5.56
CA GLN A 132 3.34 -10.60 5.33
C GLN A 132 3.75 -11.79 6.23
N PHE A 133 3.08 -11.96 7.37
CA PHE A 133 3.38 -13.03 8.32
C PHE A 133 2.25 -14.07 8.35
N LYS A 134 2.60 -15.30 8.71
CA LYS A 134 1.62 -16.36 8.98
C LYS A 134 0.73 -15.97 10.17
N ALA A 135 -0.56 -16.32 10.09
CA ALA A 135 -1.48 -16.22 11.20
C ALA A 135 -1.45 -17.49 12.07
N ASP A 136 -1.59 -17.32 13.38
CA ASP A 136 -1.90 -18.40 14.32
C ASP A 136 -3.42 -18.58 14.43
N GLU A 137 -3.90 -19.35 15.40
CA GLU A 137 -5.32 -19.62 15.62
C GLU A 137 -6.11 -18.35 16.03
N ASP A 138 -5.55 -17.53 16.91
CA ASP A 138 -6.25 -16.42 17.55
C ASP A 138 -5.55 -15.07 17.36
N LYS A 139 -4.35 -15.06 16.79
CA LYS A 139 -3.53 -13.87 16.63
C LYS A 139 -2.75 -13.88 15.33
N MET A 140 -2.47 -12.68 14.84
CA MET A 140 -1.58 -12.47 13.72
C MET A 140 -0.47 -11.51 14.10
N LYS A 141 0.77 -11.88 13.78
CA LYS A 141 1.93 -11.01 13.99
C LYS A 141 1.89 -9.83 13.03
N ASN A 142 2.11 -8.63 13.57
CA ASN A 142 2.37 -7.41 12.82
C ASN A 142 3.59 -6.71 13.44
N TRP A 143 4.73 -6.76 12.73
CA TRP A 143 6.05 -6.35 13.26
C TRP A 143 6.40 -7.04 14.59
N ASP A 144 6.47 -6.29 15.69
CA ASP A 144 6.71 -6.79 17.05
C ASP A 144 5.42 -6.89 17.89
N LYS A 145 4.24 -6.66 17.27
CA LYS A 145 2.92 -6.68 17.88
C LYS A 145 2.07 -7.84 17.36
N PHE A 146 0.91 -8.05 17.98
CA PHE A 146 -0.05 -9.08 17.62
C PHE A 146 -1.47 -8.52 17.56
N PHE A 147 -2.20 -8.89 16.51
CA PHE A 147 -3.58 -8.49 16.28
C PHE A 147 -4.49 -9.69 16.54
N PRO A 148 -5.48 -9.59 17.44
CA PRO A 148 -6.40 -10.69 17.72
C PRO A 148 -7.39 -10.91 16.57
N TRP A 149 -7.83 -12.16 16.42
CA TRP A 149 -8.93 -12.53 15.53
C TRP A 149 -10.28 -12.07 16.12
N ASN A 150 -11.09 -11.35 15.34
CA ASN A 150 -12.40 -10.86 15.78
C ASN A 150 -13.60 -11.66 15.23
N GLY A 151 -13.35 -12.73 14.47
CA GLY A 151 -14.38 -13.51 13.77
C GLY A 151 -14.48 -13.23 12.27
N LYS A 152 -13.89 -12.13 11.78
CA LYS A 152 -13.89 -11.75 10.36
C LYS A 152 -12.50 -11.42 9.81
N TYR A 153 -11.67 -10.73 10.60
CA TYR A 153 -10.31 -10.33 10.27
C TYR A 153 -9.45 -10.25 11.55
N PHE A 154 -8.14 -10.05 11.40
CA PHE A 154 -7.27 -9.75 12.55
C PHE A 154 -7.24 -8.25 12.79
N GLU A 155 -7.73 -7.82 13.94
CA GLU A 155 -7.97 -6.41 14.25
C GLU A 155 -6.80 -5.78 15.01
N CYS A 156 -6.44 -4.55 14.64
CA CYS A 156 -5.47 -3.77 15.40
C CYS A 156 -6.11 -3.32 16.72
N PRO A 157 -5.56 -3.69 17.88
CA PRO A 157 -6.03 -3.20 19.17
C PRO A 157 -6.02 -1.67 19.26
N ASP A 158 -6.96 -1.11 20.03
CA ASP A 158 -7.20 0.32 20.16
C ASP A 158 -5.96 1.10 20.58
N GLU A 159 -5.24 0.58 21.57
CA GLU A 159 -4.01 1.15 22.09
C GLU A 159 -2.83 1.09 21.12
N LEU A 160 -2.96 0.29 20.05
CA LEU A 160 -1.94 0.08 19.03
C LEU A 160 -2.24 0.83 17.72
N ARG A 161 -3.45 1.37 17.53
CA ARG A 161 -3.88 2.00 16.27
C ARG A 161 -2.92 3.09 15.80
N GLN A 162 -2.50 3.96 16.71
CA GLN A 162 -1.56 5.01 16.40
C GLN A 162 -0.22 4.45 15.91
N GLY A 163 0.37 3.50 16.63
CA GLY A 163 1.75 3.05 16.35
C GLY A 163 1.89 2.06 15.20
N VAL A 164 0.84 1.26 14.91
CA VAL A 164 0.93 0.13 13.97
C VAL A 164 -0.33 -0.08 13.11
N GLY A 165 -1.32 0.81 13.22
CA GLY A 165 -2.58 0.73 12.46
C GLY A 165 -2.40 0.91 10.96
N PHE A 166 -1.67 1.95 10.55
CA PHE A 166 -1.30 2.19 9.15
C PHE A 166 0.13 1.70 8.85
N CYS A 167 0.34 1.11 7.66
CA CYS A 167 1.66 0.74 7.15
C CYS A 167 1.65 0.67 5.61
N GLY A 168 2.82 0.72 4.96
CA GLY A 168 2.96 0.67 3.49
C GLY A 168 2.71 -0.69 2.82
N HIS A 169 2.23 -1.71 3.55
CA HIS A 169 1.89 -2.99 2.93
C HIS A 169 0.69 -2.84 1.97
N PRO A 170 0.59 -3.70 0.94
CA PRO A 170 -0.58 -3.77 0.07
C PRO A 170 -1.87 -3.83 0.87
N SER A 171 -2.77 -2.88 0.63
CA SER A 171 -3.98 -2.70 1.45
C SER A 171 -5.14 -2.20 0.60
N LEU A 172 -6.33 -2.76 0.84
CA LEU A 172 -7.57 -2.15 0.41
C LEU A 172 -8.00 -1.13 1.47
N ILE A 173 -8.24 0.10 1.03
CA ILE A 173 -8.50 1.26 1.88
C ILE A 173 -9.79 1.92 1.40
N LYS A 174 -10.64 2.36 2.33
CA LYS A 174 -11.80 3.19 1.98
C LYS A 174 -11.34 4.52 1.39
N PHE A 175 -11.99 4.94 0.31
CA PHE A 175 -11.71 6.23 -0.30
C PHE A 175 -11.94 7.38 0.69
N GLU A 176 -12.99 7.30 1.51
CA GLU A 176 -13.28 8.30 2.56
C GLU A 176 -12.09 8.52 3.50
N TYR A 177 -11.43 7.43 3.94
CA TYR A 177 -10.24 7.52 4.78
C TYR A 177 -9.11 8.29 4.08
N VAL A 178 -8.86 7.98 2.80
CA VAL A 178 -7.86 8.68 1.99
C VAL A 178 -8.23 10.15 1.81
N ALA A 179 -9.47 10.46 1.49
CA ALA A 179 -9.96 11.82 1.28
C ALA A 179 -9.83 12.68 2.54
N ASN A 180 -10.04 12.11 3.72
CA ASN A 180 -9.91 12.83 4.98
C ASN A 180 -8.44 12.99 5.41
N CYS A 181 -7.59 11.99 5.17
CA CYS A 181 -6.19 12.01 5.58
C CYS A 181 -5.30 12.83 4.62
N ALA A 182 -5.55 12.75 3.31
CA ALA A 182 -4.69 13.32 2.28
C ALA A 182 -4.40 14.83 2.43
N PRO A 183 -5.36 15.69 2.83
CA PRO A 183 -5.12 17.12 3.06
C PRO A 183 -4.13 17.42 4.19
N HIS A 184 -3.92 16.48 5.11
CA HIS A 184 -3.07 16.65 6.28
C HIS A 184 -1.65 16.11 6.07
N ILE A 185 -1.38 15.39 4.97
CA ILE A 185 -0.06 14.83 4.69
C ILE A 185 0.93 15.95 4.36
N ILE A 186 2.07 15.95 5.04
CA ILE A 186 3.21 16.83 4.80
C ILE A 186 4.15 16.12 3.79
N PRO A 187 4.35 16.63 2.58
CA PRO A 187 5.09 15.93 1.52
C PRO A 187 6.55 15.60 1.88
N GLU A 188 7.19 16.45 2.69
CA GLU A 188 8.61 16.35 3.01
C GLU A 188 8.94 15.36 4.15
N VAL A 189 7.91 14.74 4.74
CA VAL A 189 8.07 13.82 5.88
C VAL A 189 7.72 12.40 5.47
N ASN A 190 8.43 11.41 6.01
CA ASN A 190 8.11 10.00 5.79
C ASN A 190 6.64 9.72 6.19
N PRO A 191 5.80 9.18 5.28
CA PRO A 191 4.37 9.05 5.50
C PRO A 191 4.10 8.16 6.71
N GLU A 192 4.72 6.98 6.80
CA GLU A 192 4.52 6.05 7.92
C GLU A 192 4.74 6.75 9.28
N LYS A 193 5.75 7.62 9.39
CA LYS A 193 5.96 8.39 10.62
C LYS A 193 4.85 9.37 10.90
N GLN A 194 4.32 10.08 9.91
CA GLN A 194 3.20 10.99 10.09
C GLN A 194 1.93 10.27 10.57
N PHE A 195 1.68 9.06 10.06
CA PHE A 195 0.55 8.23 10.50
C PHE A 195 0.75 7.67 11.92
N HIS A 196 1.99 7.62 12.43
CA HIS A 196 2.30 7.13 13.78
C HIS A 196 2.55 8.23 14.82
N GLY A 197 2.92 9.43 14.40
CA GLY A 197 3.29 10.51 15.31
C GLY A 197 3.73 11.81 14.60
N GLY A 198 3.70 12.93 15.32
CA GLY A 198 4.31 14.19 14.88
C GLY A 198 3.55 14.96 13.78
N ASN A 199 2.32 14.56 13.46
CA ASN A 199 1.41 15.31 12.58
C ASN A 199 0.00 15.30 13.20
N GLU A 200 -0.25 16.19 14.16
CA GLU A 200 -1.48 16.18 14.97
C GLU A 200 -2.78 16.22 14.14
N PRO A 201 -2.93 17.08 13.11
CA PRO A 201 -4.13 17.07 12.28
C PRO A 201 -4.40 15.72 11.59
N LEU A 202 -3.35 15.06 11.10
CA LEU A 202 -3.49 13.73 10.51
C LEU A 202 -3.86 12.68 11.57
N LEU A 203 -3.23 12.75 12.75
CA LEU A 203 -3.48 11.81 13.84
C LEU A 203 -4.92 11.91 14.38
N GLU A 204 -5.49 13.11 14.43
CA GLU A 204 -6.89 13.31 14.78
C GLU A 204 -7.82 12.54 13.84
N GLU A 205 -7.50 12.48 12.55
CA GLU A 205 -8.25 11.68 11.58
C GLU A 205 -7.97 10.19 11.74
N VAL A 206 -6.69 9.79 11.75
CA VAL A 206 -6.23 8.38 11.86
C VAL A 206 -6.87 7.67 13.05
N MET A 207 -7.03 8.36 14.18
CA MET A 207 -7.57 7.77 15.41
C MET A 207 -9.09 7.53 15.40
N LYS A 208 -9.83 8.07 14.42
CA LYS A 208 -11.27 7.81 14.27
C LYS A 208 -11.56 6.41 13.73
N TRP A 209 -10.57 5.76 13.13
CA TRP A 209 -10.77 4.53 12.37
C TRP A 209 -10.21 3.30 13.07
N ARG A 210 -10.76 2.13 12.71
CA ARG A 210 -10.21 0.81 12.99
C ARG A 210 -9.33 0.34 11.84
N TYR A 211 -8.46 -0.62 12.13
CA TYR A 211 -7.50 -1.17 11.16
C TYR A 211 -7.49 -2.68 11.26
N GLY A 212 -7.42 -3.36 10.11
CA GLY A 212 -7.44 -4.81 10.06
C GLY A 212 -6.37 -5.41 9.14
N VAL A 213 -6.16 -6.70 9.31
CA VAL A 213 -5.39 -7.55 8.40
C VAL A 213 -6.30 -8.64 7.85
N PHE A 214 -6.37 -8.73 6.53
CA PHE A 214 -7.18 -9.72 5.84
C PHE A 214 -6.47 -11.07 5.79
N SER A 215 -6.82 -11.94 6.72
CA SER A 215 -6.34 -13.32 6.78
C SER A 215 -7.39 -14.18 7.47
N GLN A 216 -7.15 -15.49 7.55
CA GLN A 216 -7.93 -16.42 8.36
C GLN A 216 -7.03 -17.08 9.42
N PRO A 217 -7.59 -17.58 10.53
CA PRO A 217 -6.86 -18.40 11.47
C PRO A 217 -6.03 -19.50 10.80
N ASN A 218 -4.77 -19.65 11.22
CA ASN A 218 -3.82 -20.66 10.74
C ASN A 218 -3.42 -20.57 9.24
N HIS A 219 -3.81 -19.50 8.53
CA HIS A 219 -3.42 -19.31 7.12
C HIS A 219 -1.97 -18.84 6.95
N PRO A 220 -1.34 -19.12 5.80
CA PRO A 220 0.00 -18.64 5.47
C PRO A 220 0.03 -17.12 5.32
N ASN A 221 1.24 -16.54 5.15
CA ASN A 221 1.36 -15.19 4.63
C ASN A 221 0.86 -15.14 3.18
N TYR A 222 0.26 -14.01 2.79
CA TYR A 222 -0.28 -13.83 1.44
C TYR A 222 0.66 -13.05 0.54
N ILE A 223 1.53 -12.23 1.13
CA ILE A 223 2.50 -11.42 0.39
C ILE A 223 3.93 -11.71 0.86
N ARG A 224 4.89 -11.45 -0.05
CA ARG A 224 6.34 -11.52 0.19
C ARG A 224 7.01 -10.23 -0.29
N ASP A 225 7.94 -9.72 0.50
CA ASP A 225 8.78 -8.54 0.19
C ASP A 225 9.87 -8.94 -0.83
N LEU A 226 9.84 -8.31 -2.00
CA LEU A 226 10.85 -8.44 -3.07
C LEU A 226 11.95 -7.39 -2.96
N GLY A 227 11.63 -6.25 -2.36
CA GLY A 227 12.46 -5.06 -2.35
C GLY A 227 13.74 -5.29 -1.58
N ARG A 228 13.64 -5.99 -0.45
CA ARG A 228 14.79 -6.25 0.41
C ARG A 228 15.87 -7.09 -0.25
N GLU A 229 15.46 -8.11 -0.98
CA GLU A 229 16.38 -8.96 -1.74
C GLU A 229 17.01 -8.17 -2.91
N TRP A 230 16.19 -7.39 -3.64
CA TRP A 230 16.68 -6.57 -4.75
C TRP A 230 17.69 -5.51 -4.30
N MET A 231 17.44 -4.84 -3.18
CA MET A 231 18.35 -3.83 -2.62
C MET A 231 19.73 -4.41 -2.33
N VAL A 232 19.77 -5.55 -1.63
CA VAL A 232 21.03 -6.21 -1.26
C VAL A 232 21.78 -6.65 -2.52
N LYS A 233 21.07 -7.22 -3.50
CA LYS A 233 21.65 -7.68 -4.77
C LYS A 233 22.23 -6.52 -5.60
N ASN A 234 21.59 -5.34 -5.58
CA ASN A 234 21.93 -4.21 -6.44
C ASN A 234 22.70 -3.08 -5.71
N LYS A 235 23.11 -3.30 -4.45
CA LYS A 235 23.88 -2.35 -3.64
C LYS A 235 23.17 -1.00 -3.45
N PHE A 236 21.88 -1.04 -3.16
CA PHE A 236 21.13 0.15 -2.74
C PHE A 236 20.93 0.13 -1.23
N ARG A 237 21.02 1.30 -0.59
CA ARG A 237 20.69 1.49 0.83
C ARG A 237 19.76 2.68 1.04
N LYS A 238 18.97 2.63 2.11
CA LYS A 238 18.19 3.78 2.59
C LYS A 238 19.17 4.86 3.05
N SER A 239 19.01 6.10 2.60
CA SER A 239 19.80 7.20 3.14
C SER A 239 19.35 7.52 4.57
N GLY A 240 20.30 7.87 5.44
CA GLY A 240 20.02 8.17 6.84
C GLY A 240 19.59 6.94 7.67
N SER A 241 18.82 7.17 8.75
CA SER A 241 18.35 6.07 9.60
C SER A 241 17.15 5.36 8.96
N LYS A 242 17.03 4.03 9.16
CA LYS A 242 15.89 3.24 8.67
C LYS A 242 14.51 3.81 9.08
N ALA A 243 14.45 4.54 10.19
CA ALA A 243 13.23 5.11 10.73
C ALA A 243 12.84 6.48 10.12
N PHE A 244 13.74 7.18 9.43
CA PHE A 244 13.51 8.54 8.91
C PHE A 244 13.87 8.67 7.43
N PHE A 245 14.02 7.54 6.72
CA PHE A 245 14.44 7.58 5.33
C PHE A 245 13.39 8.27 4.46
N THR A 246 13.87 9.16 3.61
CA THR A 246 13.10 9.82 2.55
C THR A 246 13.67 9.52 1.17
N GLU A 247 14.93 9.08 1.11
CA GLU A 247 15.68 8.85 -0.13
C GLU A 247 16.43 7.51 -0.08
N TRP A 248 16.83 7.06 -1.27
CA TRP A 248 17.67 5.89 -1.50
C TRP A 248 18.97 6.32 -2.15
N GLU A 249 20.08 5.67 -1.78
CA GLU A 249 21.39 5.93 -2.38
C GLU A 249 22.07 4.62 -2.80
N LYS A 250 22.83 4.70 -3.90
CA LYS A 250 23.65 3.60 -4.38
C LYS A 250 24.94 3.55 -3.56
N GLU A 251 25.29 2.38 -3.04
CA GLU A 251 26.57 2.19 -2.38
C GLU A 251 27.71 2.22 -3.41
N GLU A 252 28.77 2.97 -3.09
CA GLU A 252 30.02 3.00 -3.87
C GLU A 252 30.77 1.66 -3.84
#